data_AF-A0A3P6RD16-F1
#
_entry.id   AF-A0A3P6RD16-F1
#
_cell.length_a   1.000
_cell.length_b   1.000
_cell.length_c   1.000
_cell.angle_alpha   90.00
_cell.angle_beta   90.00
_cell.angle_gamma   90.00
#
_symmetry.space_group_name_H-M   'P 1'
#
loop_
_entity.id
_entity.type
_entity.pdbx_description
1 polymer ?
#
loop_
_entity_poly.entity_id
_entity_poly.type
_entity_poly.pdbx_seq_one_letter_code
_entity_poly.pdbx_strand_id
1 'polypeptide(L)'
;ASKKIESLSHLHVNVLFRKEERNDGFRTNNGAVETFDGVMVCTGHHTDPYWPNPFPGQEAYTGKLVHSHDYKDHRGYEDQTVVVIGIGNSGADIAVELSKICKKVYLATRSGSWVMNRVWDGGEPADLAYLSRFDHGRFGLTPKHRVLAAHVTINDELPNRIISGTVVIKPNVGSFTKEGVIFEDGTEVPKVDTVIFATGFSFGFPLVEGGQLIPVKDNHVDLY
;
A
#
# COMPACT_ATOMS: atom_id res chain seq x y z
N ALA A 1 29.47 22.22 10.28
CA ALA A 1 28.57 22.86 9.31
C ALA A 1 29.14 22.69 7.91
N SER A 2 28.29 22.35 6.93
CA SER A 2 28.55 22.31 5.48
C SER A 2 29.45 21.20 4.91
N LYS A 3 29.00 19.93 4.99
CA LYS A 3 29.03 19.07 3.79
C LYS A 3 27.71 19.31 3.06
N LYS A 4 27.63 20.42 2.32
CA LYS A 4 26.52 20.63 1.39
C LYS A 4 26.63 19.50 0.37
N ILE A 5 25.54 18.76 0.20
CA ILE A 5 25.46 17.53 -0.57
C ILE A 5 25.84 17.83 -2.03
N GLU A 6 27.05 17.46 -2.45
CA GLU A 6 27.51 17.59 -3.85
C GLU A 6 26.56 16.88 -4.83
N SER A 7 25.79 15.88 -4.39
CA SER A 7 24.84 15.18 -5.27
C SER A 7 23.70 16.06 -5.81
N LEU A 8 23.44 17.23 -5.21
CA LEU A 8 22.39 18.14 -5.70
C LEU A 8 22.82 18.91 -6.96
N SER A 9 24.11 18.98 -7.30
CA SER A 9 24.57 19.67 -8.52
C SER A 9 24.19 18.96 -9.82
N HIS A 10 23.81 17.69 -9.73
CA HIS A 10 23.33 16.87 -10.86
C HIS A 10 21.81 16.73 -10.89
N LEU A 11 21.09 17.38 -9.97
CA LEU A 11 19.63 17.31 -9.91
C LEU A 11 19.00 18.40 -10.78
N HIS A 12 18.40 17.99 -11.88
CA HIS A 12 17.56 18.85 -12.71
C HIS A 12 16.09 18.65 -12.34
N VAL A 13 15.50 19.62 -11.65
CA VAL A 13 14.08 19.57 -11.23
C VAL A 13 13.19 20.04 -12.38
N ASN A 14 11.98 19.48 -12.49
CA ASN A 14 10.98 19.79 -13.53
C ASN A 14 11.38 19.38 -14.95
N VAL A 15 12.22 18.35 -15.10
CA VAL A 15 12.57 17.76 -16.40
C VAL A 15 11.98 16.34 -16.47
N LEU A 16 11.08 16.12 -17.43
CA LEU A 16 10.52 14.79 -17.72
C LEU A 16 11.23 14.21 -18.94
N PHE A 17 11.83 13.03 -18.82
CA PHE A 17 12.43 12.34 -19.95
C PHE A 17 11.48 11.27 -20.50
N ARG A 18 11.31 11.24 -21.82
CA ARG A 18 10.63 10.15 -22.54
C ARG A 18 11.56 9.60 -23.62
N LYS A 19 11.72 8.28 -23.65
CA LYS A 19 12.38 7.58 -24.76
C LYS A 19 11.36 7.33 -25.87
N GLU A 20 11.61 7.88 -27.05
CA GLU A 20 10.84 7.59 -28.26
C GLU A 20 11.45 6.37 -28.96
N GLU A 21 10.63 5.44 -29.46
CA GLU A 21 11.05 4.14 -30.04
C GLU A 21 12.11 4.22 -31.17
N ARG A 22 12.33 5.39 -31.77
CA ARG A 22 13.11 5.56 -33.00
C ARG A 22 14.47 6.26 -32.86
N ASN A 23 14.82 6.80 -31.69
CA ASN A 23 16.08 7.55 -31.48
C ASN A 23 16.80 7.15 -30.19
N ASP A 24 18.13 7.25 -30.19
CA ASP A 24 18.99 6.99 -29.02
C ASP A 24 18.92 8.08 -27.92
N GLY A 25 18.09 9.11 -28.12
CA GLY A 25 17.95 10.26 -27.24
C GLY A 25 16.68 10.24 -26.40
N PHE A 26 16.75 10.84 -25.23
CA PHE A 26 15.60 11.10 -24.36
C PHE A 26 15.10 12.52 -24.58
N ARG A 27 13.82 12.65 -24.90
CA ARG A 27 13.18 13.96 -25.05
C ARG A 27 12.75 14.48 -23.67
N THR A 28 13.14 15.71 -23.38
CA THR A 28 12.70 16.45 -22.20
C THR A 28 11.36 17.15 -22.44
N ASN A 29 10.67 17.56 -21.37
CA ASN A 29 9.42 18.34 -21.46
C ASN A 29 9.58 19.72 -22.13
N ASN A 30 10.79 20.28 -22.21
CA ASN A 30 11.05 21.54 -22.92
C ASN A 30 11.36 21.35 -24.42
N GLY A 31 11.33 20.11 -24.92
CA GLY A 31 11.56 19.76 -26.31
C GLY A 31 13.02 19.42 -26.66
N ALA A 32 13.98 19.66 -25.76
CA ALA A 32 15.37 19.26 -25.96
C ALA A 32 15.52 17.73 -25.97
N VAL A 33 16.45 17.23 -26.77
CA VAL A 33 16.80 15.80 -26.85
C VAL A 33 18.23 15.66 -26.37
N GLU A 34 18.44 14.79 -25.39
CA GLU A 34 19.74 14.51 -24.80
C GLU A 34 20.08 13.03 -24.90
N THR A 35 21.36 12.71 -25.09
CA THR A 35 21.86 11.33 -25.18
C THR A 35 22.66 10.99 -23.94
N PHE A 36 22.54 9.76 -23.47
CA PHE A 36 23.20 9.26 -22.26
C PHE A 36 23.80 7.89 -22.54
N ASP A 37 24.97 7.60 -21.94
CA ASP A 37 25.62 6.29 -22.05
C ASP A 37 24.87 5.19 -21.28
N GLY A 38 24.07 5.59 -20.28
CA GLY A 38 23.26 4.69 -19.46
C GLY A 38 22.14 5.43 -18.75
N VAL A 39 21.05 4.72 -18.46
CA VAL A 39 19.83 5.30 -17.88
C VAL A 39 19.37 4.46 -16.70
N MET A 40 19.07 5.12 -15.58
CA MET A 40 18.46 4.51 -14.39
C MET A 40 17.01 4.97 -14.27
N VAL A 41 16.08 4.03 -14.15
CA VAL A 41 14.66 4.33 -13.94
C VAL A 41 14.35 4.30 -12.44
N CYS A 42 14.13 5.47 -11.85
CA CYS A 42 13.92 5.67 -10.41
C CYS A 42 12.56 6.31 -10.10
N THR A 43 11.53 5.97 -10.87
CA THR A 43 10.21 6.65 -10.85
C THR A 43 9.29 6.19 -9.71
N GLY A 44 9.70 5.17 -8.94
CA GLY A 44 8.86 4.53 -7.93
C GLY A 44 7.79 3.62 -8.54
N HIS A 45 7.07 2.89 -7.67
CA HIS A 45 6.03 1.92 -8.04
C HIS A 45 4.77 2.02 -7.17
N HIS A 46 4.64 3.07 -6.35
CA HIS A 46 3.48 3.32 -5.48
C HIS A 46 2.76 4.61 -5.87
N THR A 47 2.56 4.80 -7.18
CA THR A 47 1.96 6.02 -7.73
C THR A 47 0.55 5.77 -8.21
N ASP A 48 0.31 4.70 -8.97
CA ASP A 48 -0.98 4.43 -9.60
C ASP A 48 -1.85 3.55 -8.70
N PRO A 49 -2.96 4.07 -8.12
CA PRO A 49 -3.84 3.31 -7.25
C PRO A 49 -4.38 2.04 -7.90
N TYR A 50 -4.31 0.90 -7.22
CA TYR A 50 -4.94 -0.33 -7.70
C TYR A 50 -6.39 -0.40 -7.20
N TRP A 51 -7.33 -0.19 -8.12
CA TRP A 51 -8.75 -0.41 -7.87
C TRP A 51 -9.14 -1.83 -8.30
N PRO A 52 -9.67 -2.68 -7.39
CA PRO A 52 -10.16 -4.00 -7.78
C PRO A 52 -11.40 -3.89 -8.66
N ASN A 53 -11.78 -4.99 -9.30
CA ASN A 53 -13.08 -5.09 -9.98
C ASN A 53 -14.20 -4.68 -9.01
N PRO A 54 -15.21 -3.90 -9.48
CA PRO A 54 -16.30 -3.47 -8.62
C PRO A 54 -16.99 -4.63 -7.92
N PHE A 55 -17.24 -4.47 -6.63
CA PHE A 55 -18.03 -5.43 -5.86
C PHE A 55 -19.50 -5.36 -6.29
N PRO A 56 -20.27 -6.46 -6.18
CA PRO A 56 -21.70 -6.44 -6.46
C PRO A 56 -22.41 -5.33 -5.67
N GLY A 57 -23.21 -4.49 -6.34
CA GLY A 57 -23.98 -3.40 -5.72
C GLY A 57 -23.20 -2.12 -5.42
N GLN A 58 -21.88 -2.08 -5.70
CA GLN A 58 -21.03 -0.92 -5.42
C GLN A 58 -21.48 0.33 -6.17
N GLU A 59 -22.05 0.17 -7.36
CA GLU A 59 -22.61 1.26 -8.18
C GLU A 59 -23.81 1.96 -7.54
N ALA A 60 -24.52 1.28 -6.64
CA ALA A 60 -25.68 1.82 -5.94
C ALA A 60 -25.31 2.45 -4.57
N TYR A 61 -24.05 2.29 -4.13
CA TYR A 61 -23.59 2.81 -2.84
C TYR A 61 -23.54 4.34 -2.86
N THR A 62 -24.18 4.97 -1.87
CA THR A 62 -24.27 6.44 -1.78
C THR A 62 -23.24 7.07 -0.86
N GLY A 63 -22.48 6.26 -0.10
CA GLY A 63 -21.38 6.73 0.73
C GLY A 63 -20.13 7.07 -0.09
N LYS A 64 -19.07 7.50 0.57
CA LYS A 64 -17.79 7.86 -0.09
C LYS A 64 -16.96 6.61 -0.36
N LEU A 65 -16.36 6.55 -1.55
CA LEU A 65 -15.33 5.57 -1.90
C LEU A 65 -14.00 6.31 -2.07
N VAL A 66 -12.96 5.89 -1.36
CA VAL A 66 -11.66 6.58 -1.32
C VAL A 66 -10.55 5.55 -1.46
N HIS A 67 -9.49 5.81 -2.23
CA HIS A 67 -8.29 4.96 -2.18
C HIS A 67 -7.34 5.46 -1.10
N SER A 68 -6.54 4.57 -0.51
CA SER A 68 -5.53 4.94 0.50
C SER A 68 -4.49 5.95 0.01
N HIS A 69 -4.33 6.08 -1.31
CA HIS A 69 -3.46 7.09 -1.94
C HIS A 69 -3.97 8.53 -1.72
N ASP A 70 -5.29 8.69 -1.71
CA ASP A 70 -5.96 9.99 -1.54
C ASP A 70 -6.22 10.33 -0.07
N TYR A 71 -6.13 9.34 0.83
CA TYR A 71 -6.13 9.57 2.26
C TYR A 71 -4.91 10.40 2.68
N LYS A 72 -5.13 11.51 3.38
CA LYS A 72 -4.06 12.39 3.87
C LYS A 72 -4.01 12.48 5.40
N ASP A 73 -5.17 12.59 6.03
CA ASP A 73 -5.31 12.64 7.48
C ASP A 73 -6.76 12.34 7.90
N HIS A 74 -6.96 12.30 9.22
CA HIS A 74 -8.22 11.92 9.86
C HIS A 74 -9.32 13.00 9.82
N ARG A 75 -9.04 14.24 9.38
CA ARG A 75 -10.01 15.33 9.46
C ARG A 75 -11.17 15.09 8.51
N GLY A 76 -12.39 15.26 9.00
CA GLY A 76 -13.61 15.01 8.25
C GLY A 76 -14.09 13.55 8.29
N TYR A 77 -13.49 12.71 9.14
CA TYR A 77 -13.95 11.35 9.43
C TYR A 77 -14.56 11.21 10.84
N GLU A 78 -14.64 12.30 11.60
CA GLU A 78 -15.19 12.31 12.94
C GLU A 78 -16.63 11.72 12.95
N ASP A 79 -16.90 10.86 13.93
CA ASP A 79 -18.20 10.20 14.13
C ASP A 79 -18.71 9.33 12.96
N GLN A 80 -17.88 9.06 11.95
CA GLN A 80 -18.25 8.20 10.81
C GLN A 80 -18.12 6.70 11.15
N THR A 81 -18.88 5.89 10.42
CA THR A 81 -18.65 4.45 10.28
C THR A 81 -17.84 4.21 9.01
N VAL A 82 -16.62 3.68 9.18
CA VAL A 82 -15.66 3.50 8.08
C VAL A 82 -15.35 2.02 7.88
N VAL A 83 -15.30 1.57 6.63
CA VAL A 83 -14.77 0.25 6.24
C VAL A 83 -13.45 0.45 5.49
N VAL A 84 -12.37 -0.15 5.96
CA VAL A 84 -11.07 -0.18 5.26
C VAL A 84 -10.89 -1.56 4.63
N ILE A 85 -10.69 -1.62 3.31
CA ILE A 85 -10.51 -2.87 2.56
C ILE A 85 -9.00 -3.09 2.31
N GLY A 86 -8.46 -4.16 2.86
CA GLY A 86 -7.06 -4.55 2.73
C GLY A 86 -6.26 -4.32 4.01
N ILE A 87 -5.57 -5.37 4.48
CA ILE A 87 -4.72 -5.34 5.69
C ILE A 87 -3.23 -5.16 5.36
N GLY A 88 -2.90 -4.37 4.34
CA GLY A 88 -1.52 -3.91 4.14
C GLY A 88 -1.11 -2.90 5.23
N ASN A 89 0.15 -2.44 5.20
CA ASN A 89 0.64 -1.42 6.14
C ASN A 89 -0.25 -0.16 6.13
N SER A 90 -0.59 0.36 4.94
CA SER A 90 -1.48 1.52 4.82
C SER A 90 -2.87 1.27 5.40
N GLY A 91 -3.46 0.09 5.14
CA GLY A 91 -4.79 -0.25 5.66
C GLY A 91 -4.82 -0.34 7.17
N ALA A 92 -3.78 -0.93 7.78
CA ALA A 92 -3.61 -0.98 9.22
C ALA A 92 -3.42 0.41 9.85
N ASP A 93 -2.53 1.23 9.28
CA ASP A 93 -2.24 2.58 9.79
C ASP A 93 -3.49 3.48 9.72
N ILE A 94 -4.19 3.49 8.58
CA ILE A 94 -5.44 4.24 8.41
C ILE A 94 -6.51 3.74 9.38
N ALA A 95 -6.69 2.42 9.50
CA ALA A 95 -7.70 1.86 10.41
C ALA A 95 -7.42 2.25 11.87
N VAL A 96 -6.16 2.18 12.30
CA VAL A 96 -5.73 2.58 13.64
C VAL A 96 -5.95 4.07 13.87
N GLU A 97 -5.53 4.93 12.95
CA GLU A 97 -5.67 6.38 13.07
C GLU A 97 -7.15 6.77 13.18
N LEU A 98 -7.98 6.28 12.26
CA LEU A 98 -9.42 6.54 12.24
C LEU A 98 -10.14 5.96 13.45
N SER A 99 -9.68 4.83 14.02
CA SER A 99 -10.31 4.25 15.21
C SER A 99 -10.27 5.13 16.46
N LYS A 100 -9.47 6.21 16.44
CA LYS A 100 -9.36 7.20 17.52
C LYS A 100 -10.49 8.24 17.49
N ILE A 101 -11.11 8.46 16.33
CA ILE A 101 -12.04 9.58 16.09
C ILE A 101 -13.36 9.17 15.42
N CYS A 102 -13.38 8.06 14.69
CA CYS A 102 -14.57 7.52 14.06
C CYS A 102 -15.49 6.86 15.09
N LYS A 103 -16.78 6.83 14.80
CA LYS A 103 -17.75 6.06 15.59
C LYS A 103 -17.43 4.57 15.56
N LYS A 104 -17.03 4.05 14.40
CA LYS A 104 -16.62 2.66 14.25
C LYS A 104 -15.75 2.46 13.02
N VAL A 105 -14.73 1.60 13.14
CA VAL A 105 -13.89 1.18 12.01
C VAL A 105 -13.97 -0.33 11.84
N TYR A 106 -14.20 -0.77 10.60
CA TYR A 106 -14.11 -2.17 10.19
C TYR A 106 -12.93 -2.34 9.26
N LEU A 107 -12.08 -3.34 9.51
CA LEU A 107 -10.94 -3.67 8.66
C LEU A 107 -11.21 -5.02 7.97
N ALA A 108 -11.50 -4.96 6.68
CA ALA A 108 -11.85 -6.11 5.85
C ALA A 108 -10.59 -6.70 5.21
N THR A 109 -10.44 -8.02 5.32
CA THR A 109 -9.29 -8.73 4.73
C THR A 109 -9.70 -10.06 4.09
N ARG A 110 -9.13 -10.34 2.92
CA ARG A 110 -9.34 -11.59 2.18
C ARG A 110 -8.56 -12.76 2.76
N SER A 111 -7.29 -12.54 3.10
CA SER A 111 -6.35 -13.60 3.50
C SER A 111 -5.76 -13.40 4.90
N GLY A 112 -6.10 -12.31 5.58
CA GLY A 112 -5.37 -11.88 6.77
C GLY A 112 -3.94 -11.42 6.47
N SER A 113 -3.22 -11.05 7.52
CA SER A 113 -1.78 -10.77 7.51
C SER A 113 -1.21 -11.02 8.91
N TRP A 114 0.07 -11.38 8.98
CA TRP A 114 0.80 -11.43 10.24
C TRP A 114 1.09 -10.01 10.70
N VAL A 115 0.56 -9.63 11.87
CA VAL A 115 0.80 -8.31 12.48
C VAL A 115 2.04 -8.39 13.37
N MET A 116 3.02 -7.53 13.11
CA MET A 116 4.25 -7.40 13.88
C MET A 116 4.38 -6.00 14.45
N ASN A 117 4.96 -5.89 15.65
CA ASN A 117 5.34 -4.61 16.24
C ASN A 117 6.72 -4.19 15.73
N ARG A 118 6.97 -2.88 15.67
CA ARG A 118 8.29 -2.29 15.41
C ARG A 118 9.26 -2.57 16.55
N VAL A 119 8.75 -2.65 17.78
CA VAL A 119 9.52 -2.95 18.99
C VAL A 119 9.40 -4.44 19.30
N TRP A 120 10.54 -5.13 19.29
CA TRP A 120 10.65 -6.55 19.61
C TRP A 120 10.94 -6.77 21.10
N ASP A 121 11.11 -8.03 21.49
CA ASP A 121 11.53 -8.43 22.82
C ASP A 121 12.81 -7.70 23.24
N GLY A 122 12.80 -7.12 24.44
CA GLY A 122 13.92 -6.33 24.97
C GLY A 122 13.96 -4.87 24.51
N GLY A 123 13.01 -4.41 23.68
CA GLY A 123 12.96 -3.02 23.22
C GLY A 123 13.72 -2.76 21.92
N GLU A 124 14.25 -3.80 21.28
CA GLU A 124 15.05 -3.69 20.07
C GLU A 124 14.19 -3.45 18.82
N PRO A 125 14.69 -2.70 17.82
CA PRO A 125 14.05 -2.62 16.51
C PRO A 125 13.90 -4.01 15.87
N ALA A 126 12.67 -4.35 15.46
CA ALA A 126 12.34 -5.67 14.93
C ALA A 126 13.19 -6.04 13.70
N ASP A 127 13.48 -5.08 12.81
CA ASP A 127 14.32 -5.30 11.64
C ASP A 127 15.75 -5.75 12.01
N LEU A 128 16.35 -5.19 13.07
CA LEU A 128 17.65 -5.63 13.58
C LEU A 128 17.60 -7.06 14.14
N ALA A 129 16.52 -7.42 14.83
CA ALA A 129 16.35 -8.76 15.36
C ALA A 129 16.13 -9.80 14.23
N TYR A 130 15.24 -9.49 13.28
CA TYR A 130 14.82 -10.40 12.21
C TYR A 130 15.82 -10.51 11.04
N LEU A 131 16.47 -9.42 10.64
CA LEU A 131 17.38 -9.41 9.49
C LEU A 131 18.83 -9.75 9.88
N SER A 132 19.07 -10.12 11.14
CA SER A 132 20.38 -10.59 11.58
C SER A 132 20.73 -11.92 10.91
N ARG A 133 21.98 -12.08 10.50
CA ARG A 133 22.48 -13.33 9.90
C ARG A 133 22.59 -14.49 10.90
N PHE A 134 22.16 -14.31 12.16
CA PHE A 134 22.27 -15.31 13.21
C PHE A 134 21.17 -16.37 13.08
N ASP A 135 21.58 -17.54 12.61
CA ASP A 135 20.77 -18.55 11.94
C ASP A 135 20.28 -19.66 12.89
N HIS A 136 18.97 -19.75 13.08
CA HIS A 136 18.31 -20.78 13.90
C HIS A 136 18.45 -22.20 13.30
N GLY A 137 18.73 -22.32 11.99
CA GLY A 137 19.04 -23.57 11.31
C GLY A 137 20.42 -24.13 11.64
N ARG A 138 21.38 -23.27 11.99
CA ARG A 138 22.75 -23.68 12.37
C ARG A 138 22.84 -24.35 13.74
N PHE A 139 21.79 -24.22 14.56
CA PHE A 139 21.67 -24.78 15.91
C PHE A 139 20.48 -25.75 16.09
N GLY A 140 19.81 -26.15 15.01
CA GLY A 140 18.80 -27.21 15.03
C GLY A 140 17.43 -26.82 15.61
N LEU A 141 17.04 -25.54 15.55
CA LEU A 141 15.80 -25.02 16.17
C LEU A 141 14.72 -24.61 15.14
N THR A 142 14.84 -25.02 13.88
CA THR A 142 13.92 -24.57 12.81
C THR A 142 12.50 -25.14 12.95
N PRO A 143 11.45 -24.31 13.08
CA PRO A 143 10.05 -24.75 13.10
C PRO A 143 9.56 -25.21 11.72
N LYS A 144 8.59 -26.14 11.67
CA LYS A 144 8.05 -26.73 10.42
C LYS A 144 6.81 -25.99 9.84
N HIS A 145 6.75 -24.67 9.95
CA HIS A 145 5.68 -23.85 9.34
C HIS A 145 6.21 -22.46 8.94
N ARG A 146 5.66 -21.89 7.86
CA ARG A 146 6.14 -20.63 7.25
C ARG A 146 5.68 -19.39 8.03
N VAL A 147 6.63 -18.70 8.64
CA VAL A 147 6.54 -17.25 8.89
C VAL A 147 6.86 -16.54 7.56
N LEU A 148 6.24 -15.39 7.25
CA LEU A 148 6.63 -14.50 6.12
C LEU A 148 6.30 -14.96 4.67
N ALA A 149 5.31 -15.83 4.45
CA ALA A 149 4.89 -16.20 3.09
C ALA A 149 4.21 -15.06 2.28
N ALA A 150 3.92 -13.93 2.95
CA ALA A 150 3.44 -12.67 2.40
C ALA A 150 4.06 -11.52 3.22
N HIS A 151 4.02 -10.29 2.69
CA HIS A 151 4.44 -9.11 3.45
C HIS A 151 3.69 -9.04 4.78
N VAL A 152 4.45 -8.87 5.87
CA VAL A 152 3.89 -8.65 7.20
C VAL A 152 3.30 -7.25 7.31
N THR A 153 2.30 -7.11 8.16
CA THR A 153 1.77 -5.81 8.55
C THR A 153 2.51 -5.34 9.79
N ILE A 154 3.25 -4.24 9.69
CA ILE A 154 3.99 -3.66 10.82
C ILE A 154 3.14 -2.56 11.44
N ASN A 155 2.53 -2.83 12.60
CA ASN A 155 1.72 -1.86 13.32
C ASN A 155 1.63 -2.16 14.83
N ASP A 156 2.14 -1.23 15.65
CA ASP A 156 2.22 -1.37 17.11
C ASP A 156 0.89 -1.19 17.85
N GLU A 157 -0.07 -0.50 17.25
CA GLU A 157 -1.35 -0.15 17.88
C GLU A 157 -2.49 -1.09 17.48
N LEU A 158 -2.43 -1.68 16.28
CA LEU A 158 -3.52 -2.47 15.70
C LEU A 158 -4.01 -3.59 16.63
N PRO A 159 -3.15 -4.39 17.30
CA PRO A 159 -3.61 -5.41 18.24
C PRO A 159 -4.46 -4.81 19.37
N ASN A 160 -4.02 -3.69 19.95
CA ASN A 160 -4.74 -3.02 21.04
C ASN A 160 -6.08 -2.45 20.56
N ARG A 161 -6.14 -1.91 19.33
CA ARG A 161 -7.37 -1.41 18.72
C ARG A 161 -8.38 -2.50 18.40
N ILE A 162 -7.91 -3.70 18.06
CA ILE A 162 -8.76 -4.88 17.87
C ILE A 162 -9.32 -5.34 19.23
N ILE A 163 -8.46 -5.47 20.24
CA ILE A 163 -8.86 -5.94 21.59
C ILE A 163 -9.84 -4.96 22.24
N SER A 164 -9.64 -3.65 22.11
CA SER A 164 -10.57 -2.64 22.62
C SER A 164 -11.88 -2.57 21.82
N GLY A 165 -11.93 -3.22 20.66
CA GLY A 165 -13.08 -3.21 19.75
C GLY A 165 -13.25 -1.90 18.98
N THR A 166 -12.29 -0.98 19.00
CA THR A 166 -12.36 0.25 18.18
C THR A 166 -12.12 -0.05 16.69
N VAL A 167 -11.36 -1.11 16.39
CA VAL A 167 -11.25 -1.73 15.06
C VAL A 167 -11.87 -3.13 15.11
N VAL A 168 -12.78 -3.45 14.19
CA VAL A 168 -13.38 -4.78 14.07
C VAL A 168 -12.91 -5.43 12.78
N ILE A 169 -12.26 -6.59 12.90
CA ILE A 169 -11.84 -7.36 11.72
C ILE A 169 -13.06 -8.01 11.06
N LYS A 170 -13.10 -7.96 9.73
CA LYS A 170 -14.11 -8.60 8.89
C LYS A 170 -13.45 -9.42 7.79
N PRO A 171 -14.12 -10.46 7.28
CA PRO A 171 -13.69 -11.11 6.05
C PRO A 171 -13.81 -10.14 4.87
N ASN A 172 -13.51 -10.60 3.67
CA ASN A 172 -13.61 -9.77 2.49
C ASN A 172 -15.05 -9.28 2.25
N VAL A 173 -15.17 -8.18 1.50
CA VAL A 173 -16.47 -7.64 1.13
C VAL A 173 -17.13 -8.58 0.12
N GLY A 174 -18.36 -8.99 0.42
CA GLY A 174 -19.18 -9.80 -0.48
C GLY A 174 -19.99 -8.92 -1.44
N SER A 175 -20.68 -7.91 -0.92
CA SER A 175 -21.47 -6.96 -1.71
C SER A 175 -21.71 -5.64 -0.96
N PHE A 176 -22.15 -4.63 -1.70
CA PHE A 176 -22.59 -3.35 -1.16
C PHE A 176 -24.12 -3.30 -1.13
N THR A 177 -24.65 -2.61 -0.13
CA THR A 177 -26.03 -2.10 -0.16
C THR A 177 -25.98 -0.61 -0.51
N LYS A 178 -27.14 0.05 -0.66
CA LYS A 178 -27.17 1.49 -0.93
C LYS A 178 -26.42 2.31 0.14
N GLU A 179 -26.47 1.89 1.40
CA GLU A 179 -25.92 2.64 2.54
C GLU A 179 -24.98 1.79 3.41
N GLY A 180 -24.51 0.64 2.94
CA GLY A 180 -23.78 -0.30 3.79
C GLY A 180 -23.00 -1.36 3.02
N VAL A 181 -22.43 -2.29 3.78
CA VAL A 181 -21.55 -3.36 3.26
C VAL A 181 -21.94 -4.70 3.87
N ILE A 182 -22.04 -5.72 3.03
CA ILE A 182 -22.23 -7.12 3.40
C ILE A 182 -20.92 -7.86 3.17
N PHE A 183 -20.44 -8.57 4.19
CA PHE A 183 -19.20 -9.33 4.14
C PHE A 183 -19.45 -10.79 3.73
N GLU A 184 -18.40 -11.49 3.32
CA GLU A 184 -18.48 -12.89 2.86
C GLU A 184 -19.00 -13.88 3.94
N ASP A 185 -18.94 -13.52 5.22
CA ASP A 185 -19.55 -14.31 6.32
C ASP A 185 -21.07 -14.06 6.49
N GLY A 186 -21.67 -13.22 5.62
CA GLY A 186 -23.07 -12.84 5.67
C GLY A 186 -23.38 -11.74 6.69
N THR A 187 -22.39 -11.23 7.43
CA THR A 187 -22.63 -10.10 8.34
C THR A 187 -22.79 -8.81 7.56
N GLU A 188 -23.71 -7.95 8.02
CA GLU A 188 -23.96 -6.64 7.43
C GLU A 188 -23.52 -5.52 8.38
N VAL A 189 -22.93 -4.48 7.81
CA VAL A 189 -22.75 -3.19 8.48
C VAL A 189 -23.59 -2.16 7.71
N PRO A 190 -24.73 -1.72 8.27
CA PRO A 190 -25.53 -0.66 7.67
C PRO A 190 -24.93 0.72 8.01
N LYS A 191 -25.31 1.73 7.22
CA LYS A 191 -24.92 3.14 7.41
C LYS A 191 -23.40 3.33 7.46
N VAL A 192 -22.71 2.78 6.47
CA VAL A 192 -21.29 3.05 6.24
C VAL A 192 -21.18 4.40 5.52
N ASP A 193 -20.40 5.31 6.09
CA ASP A 193 -20.23 6.65 5.53
C ASP A 193 -19.12 6.66 4.46
N THR A 194 -18.01 5.96 4.74
CA THR A 194 -16.85 5.90 3.86
C THR A 194 -16.27 4.49 3.78
N VAL A 195 -15.96 4.04 2.56
CA VAL A 195 -15.16 2.85 2.29
C VAL A 195 -13.81 3.28 1.73
N ILE A 196 -12.73 2.86 2.39
CA ILE A 196 -11.36 3.15 2.01
C ILE A 196 -10.71 1.89 1.42
N PHE A 197 -10.31 1.95 0.15
CA PHE A 197 -9.59 0.90 -0.54
C PHE A 197 -8.10 1.05 -0.26
N ALA A 198 -7.58 0.21 0.63
CA ALA A 198 -6.14 0.04 0.91
C ALA A 198 -5.61 -1.18 0.13
N THR A 199 -5.93 -1.22 -1.16
CA THR A 199 -5.74 -2.37 -2.06
C THR A 199 -4.41 -2.36 -2.79
N GLY A 200 -3.51 -1.44 -2.45
CA GLY A 200 -2.17 -1.35 -3.00
C GLY A 200 -2.11 -0.51 -4.27
N PHE A 201 -1.08 -0.75 -5.08
CA PHE A 201 -0.78 0.03 -6.28
C PHE A 201 -0.51 -0.88 -7.47
N SER A 202 -0.80 -0.35 -8.64
CA SER A 202 -0.27 -0.84 -9.91
C SER A 202 1.03 -0.10 -10.22
N PHE A 203 1.79 -0.61 -11.17
CA PHE A 203 2.98 0.07 -11.67
C PHE A 203 3.16 -0.15 -13.17
N GLY A 204 3.90 0.75 -13.80
CA GLY A 204 4.24 0.70 -15.21
C GLY A 204 5.35 1.67 -15.56
N PHE A 205 5.91 1.51 -16.76
CA PHE A 205 7.05 2.31 -17.21
C PHE A 205 6.75 3.07 -18.53
N PRO A 206 5.68 3.90 -18.59
CA PRO A 206 5.26 4.55 -19.84
C PRO A 206 6.27 5.57 -20.38
N LEU A 207 7.25 5.97 -19.56
CA LEU A 207 8.31 6.90 -19.94
C LEU A 207 9.34 6.25 -20.89
N VAL A 208 9.45 4.93 -20.89
CA VAL A 208 10.42 4.21 -21.71
C VAL A 208 9.66 3.45 -22.78
N GLU A 209 9.69 3.97 -24.01
CA GLU A 209 9.06 3.33 -25.19
C GLU A 209 7.57 3.01 -24.95
N GLY A 210 6.86 3.91 -24.27
CA GLY A 210 5.44 3.74 -23.96
C GLY A 210 5.14 2.54 -23.05
N GLY A 211 6.14 1.99 -22.34
CA GLY A 211 6.00 0.79 -21.53
C GLY A 211 6.19 -0.52 -22.30
N GLN A 212 6.55 -0.47 -23.59
CA GLN A 212 6.80 -1.68 -24.39
C GLN A 212 8.15 -2.34 -24.04
N LEU A 213 9.15 -1.55 -23.66
CA LEU A 213 10.48 -2.07 -23.31
C LEU A 213 10.45 -2.88 -22.00
N ILE A 214 9.69 -2.40 -21.01
CA ILE A 214 9.51 -3.05 -19.71
C ILE A 214 8.02 -3.30 -19.52
N PRO A 215 7.47 -4.35 -20.17
CA PRO A 215 6.06 -4.64 -20.12
C PRO A 215 5.68 -5.15 -18.73
N VAL A 216 4.64 -4.57 -18.15
CA VAL A 216 4.02 -5.06 -16.91
C VAL A 216 2.74 -5.80 -17.29
N LYS A 217 2.64 -7.07 -16.88
CA LYS A 217 1.47 -7.93 -17.12
C LYS A 217 0.99 -8.48 -15.79
N ASP A 218 -0.28 -8.27 -15.45
CA ASP A 218 -0.87 -8.75 -14.18
C ASP A 218 -0.04 -8.37 -12.93
N ASN A 219 0.46 -7.13 -12.90
CA ASN A 219 1.33 -6.60 -11.85
C ASN A 219 2.65 -7.38 -11.67
N HIS A 220 3.10 -8.07 -12.73
CA HIS A 220 4.37 -8.77 -12.83
C HIS A 220 5.25 -8.12 -13.89
N VAL A 221 6.56 -8.10 -13.64
CA VAL A 221 7.57 -7.60 -14.57
C VAL A 221 8.70 -8.61 -14.68
N ASP A 222 9.10 -8.93 -15.90
CA ASP A 222 10.25 -9.79 -16.17
C ASP A 222 11.49 -8.92 -16.36
N LEU A 223 12.32 -8.81 -15.31
CA LEU A 223 13.62 -8.12 -15.33
C LEU A 223 14.69 -9.09 -14.81
N TYR A 224 15.85 -9.10 -15.49
CA TYR A 224 17.00 -9.94 -15.14
C TYR A 224 17.82 -9.36 -13.98
#